data_AF-A0A7W1NW36-F1
#
_entry.id   AF-A0A7W1NW36-F1
#
_cell.length_a   1.000
_cell.length_b   1.000
_cell.length_c   1.000
_cell.angle_alpha   90.00
_cell.angle_beta   90.00
_cell.angle_gamma   90.00
#
_symmetry.space_group_name_H-M   'P 1'
#
loop_
_entity.id
_entity.type
_entity.pdbx_description
1 polymer ?
#
loop_
_entity_poly.entity_id
_entity_poly.type
_entity_poly.pdbx_seq_one_letter_code
_entity_poly.pdbx_strand_id
1 'polypeptide(L)' 'MSWATGYEVQVDDNPTLAAPFEYDQTVSANTLQVTVSPLPNGTHYWRVHAKRADGTWGGWSTVQTFTVAAP' A
#
# COMPACT_ATOMS: atom_id res chain seq x y z
N MET A 1 21.60 11.95 -0.98
CA MET A 1 20.15 11.87 -1.20
C MET A 1 19.85 10.51 -1.82
N SER A 2 19.25 9.60 -1.07
CA SER A 2 18.83 8.30 -1.59
C SER A 2 17.44 8.47 -2.21
N TRP A 3 17.35 8.30 -3.52
CA TRP A 3 16.07 8.15 -4.22
C TRP A 3 15.42 6.82 -3.80
N ALA A 4 14.08 6.74 -3.90
CA ALA A 4 13.36 5.53 -3.61
C ALA A 4 13.59 4.50 -4.73
N THR A 5 13.92 3.25 -4.39
CA THR A 5 14.07 2.12 -5.32
C THR A 5 12.79 1.30 -5.46
N GLY A 6 11.89 1.40 -4.49
CA GLY A 6 10.59 0.74 -4.52
C GLY A 6 9.62 1.31 -3.50
N TYR A 7 8.40 0.80 -3.49
CA TYR A 7 7.37 1.14 -2.52
C TYR A 7 6.69 -0.14 -2.03
N GLU A 8 6.47 -0.27 -0.73
CA GLU A 8 5.54 -1.25 -0.18
C GLU A 8 4.15 -0.62 -0.13
N VAL A 9 3.15 -1.37 -0.58
CA VAL A 9 1.75 -0.95 -0.56
C VAL A 9 0.97 -1.97 0.23
N GLN A 10 0.28 -1.50 1.27
CA GLN A 10 -0.59 -2.31 2.11
C GLN A 10 -2.04 -1.86 1.96
N VAL A 11 -2.96 -2.81 1.85
CA VAL A 11 -4.41 -2.59 1.81
C VAL A 11 -5.09 -3.58 2.75
N ASP A 12 -6.10 -3.09 3.48
CA ASP A 12 -6.84 -3.88 4.47
C ASP A 12 -8.24 -3.28 4.71
N ASP A 13 -9.17 -4.08 5.20
CA ASP A 13 -10.49 -3.63 5.66
C ASP A 13 -10.45 -3.09 7.11
N ASN A 14 -9.31 -3.24 7.79
CA ASN A 14 -9.04 -2.70 9.12
C ASN A 14 -8.38 -1.30 9.08
N PRO A 15 -8.94 -0.28 9.76
CA PRO A 15 -8.39 1.09 9.78
C PRO A 15 -6.98 1.20 10.37
N THR A 16 -6.56 0.22 11.16
CA THR A 16 -5.23 0.19 11.78
C THR A 16 -4.15 -0.48 10.91
N LEU A 17 -4.54 -1.10 9.78
CA LEU A 17 -3.65 -1.87 8.90
C LEU A 17 -2.82 -2.86 9.71
N ALA A 18 -3.50 -3.88 10.24
CA ALA A 18 -2.93 -4.91 11.10
C ALA A 18 -3.08 -6.27 10.42
N ALA A 19 -1.98 -7.00 10.28
CA ALA A 19 -1.96 -8.30 9.60
C ALA A 19 -2.99 -9.30 10.19
N PRO A 20 -3.56 -10.19 9.36
CA PRO A 20 -3.24 -10.41 7.94
C PRO A 20 -3.86 -9.36 7.00
N PHE A 21 -3.04 -8.84 6.07
CA PHE A 21 -3.47 -7.85 5.09
C PHE A 21 -4.23 -8.49 3.93
N GLU A 22 -5.18 -7.75 3.34
CA GLU A 22 -5.80 -8.13 2.07
C GLU A 22 -4.83 -7.98 0.89
N TYR A 23 -3.91 -7.02 0.98
CA TYR A 23 -2.82 -6.82 0.04
C TYR A 23 -1.57 -6.30 0.75
N ASP A 24 -0.42 -6.90 0.45
CA ASP A 24 0.89 -6.45 0.88
C ASP A 24 1.92 -6.84 -0.19
N GLN A 25 2.40 -5.86 -0.95
CA GLN A 25 3.39 -6.07 -2.02
C GLN A 25 4.37 -4.90 -2.11
N THR A 26 5.62 -5.24 -2.46
CA THR A 26 6.62 -4.26 -2.89
C THR A 26 6.62 -4.12 -4.40
N VAL A 27 6.49 -2.88 -4.89
CA VAL A 27 6.57 -2.51 -6.32
C VAL A 27 7.79 -1.65 -6.60
N SER A 28 8.20 -1.55 -7.87
CA SER A 28 9.32 -0.71 -8.28
C SER A 28 8.98 0.78 -8.18
N ALA A 29 9.99 1.63 -7.99
CA ALA A 29 9.77 3.06 -7.82
C ALA A 29 9.17 3.79 -9.04
N ASN A 30 9.17 3.15 -10.22
CA ASN A 30 8.52 3.66 -11.43
C ASN A 30 7.05 3.21 -11.56
N THR A 31 6.54 2.40 -10.63
CA THR A 31 5.13 1.98 -10.61
C THR A 31 4.26 3.13 -10.12
N LEU A 32 3.40 3.63 -11.01
CA LEU A 32 2.44 4.70 -10.69
C LEU A 32 1.03 4.18 -10.40
N GLN A 33 0.78 2.90 -10.65
CA GLN A 33 -0.51 2.27 -10.46
C GLN A 33 -0.32 0.83 -9.96
N VAL A 34 -1.12 0.44 -8.98
CA VAL A 34 -1.18 -0.91 -8.44
C VAL A 34 -2.60 -1.44 -8.60
N THR A 35 -2.73 -2.65 -9.16
CA THR A 35 -4.00 -3.36 -9.22
C THR A 35 -4.04 -4.36 -8.08
N VAL A 36 -5.01 -4.18 -7.19
CA VAL A 36 -5.33 -5.12 -6.12
C VAL A 36 -6.30 -6.18 -6.65
N SER A 37 -6.07 -7.44 -6.26
CA SER A 37 -7.00 -8.56 -6.50
C SER A 37 -8.39 -8.24 -5.91
N PRO A 38 -9.48 -8.94 -6.31
CA PRO A 38 -10.82 -8.53 -5.91
C PRO A 38 -10.96 -8.43 -4.40
N LEU A 39 -11.12 -7.19 -3.91
CA LEU A 39 -11.40 -6.89 -2.51
C LEU A 39 -12.91 -7.02 -2.27
N PRO A 40 -13.35 -7.39 -1.06
CA PRO A 40 -14.76 -7.34 -0.70
C PRO A 40 -15.36 -5.94 -0.87
N ASN A 41 -16.67 -5.86 -1.10
CA ASN A 41 -17.38 -4.58 -1.05
C ASN A 41 -17.24 -3.98 0.35
N GLY A 42 -16.93 -2.70 0.42
CA GLY A 42 -16.70 -2.04 1.71
C GLY A 42 -15.72 -0.89 1.61
N THR A 43 -15.43 -0.30 2.78
CA THR A 43 -14.38 0.70 2.92
C THR A 43 -13.07 0.01 3.22
N HIS A 44 -12.05 0.37 2.46
CA HIS A 44 -10.70 -0.14 2.56
C HIS A 44 -9.74 0.97 2.92
N TYR A 45 -8.69 0.60 3.63
CA TYR A 45 -7.63 1.48 4.10
C TYR A 45 -6.35 1.08 3.41
N TRP A 46 -5.51 2.06 3.07
CA TRP A 46 -4.22 1.79 2.46
C TRP A 46 -3.15 2.78 2.89
N ARG A 47 -1.91 2.33 2.81
CA ARG A 47 -0.72 3.16 3.03
C ARG A 47 0.44 2.69 2.15
N VAL A 48 1.41 3.58 1.97
CA VAL A 48 2.67 3.24 1.28
C VAL A 48 3.88 3.75 2.05
N HIS A 49 5.02 3.08 1.90
CA HIS A 49 6.30 3.68 2.29
C HIS A 49 7.38 3.39 1.25
N ALA A 50 8.40 4.24 1.21
CA ALA A 50 9.47 4.16 0.23
C ALA A 50 10.61 3.26 0.72
N LYS A 51 11.09 2.37 -0.15
CA LYS A 51 12.38 1.69 0.00
C LYS A 51 13.46 2.59 -0.55
N ARG A 52 14.51 2.86 0.22
CA ARG A 52 15.68 3.60 -0.23
C ARG A 52 16.69 2.68 -0.90
N ALA A 53 17.60 3.28 -1.66
CA ALA A 53 18.69 2.55 -2.34
C ALA A 53 19.62 1.78 -1.39
N ASP A 54 19.74 2.20 -0.13
CA ASP A 54 20.50 1.50 0.91
C ASP A 54 19.75 0.32 1.55
N GLY A 55 18.54 0.02 1.06
CA GLY A 55 17.70 -1.06 1.56
C GLY A 55 16.82 -0.67 2.76
N THR A 56 16.96 0.55 3.29
CA THR A 56 16.15 1.01 4.42
C THR A 56 14.77 1.47 3.98
N TRP A 57 13.78 1.32 4.86
CA TRP A 57 12.42 1.79 4.63
C TRP A 57 12.20 3.17 5.28
N GLY A 58 11.51 4.05 4.56
CA GLY A 58 11.02 5.31 5.10
C GLY A 58 9.81 5.13 6.03
N GLY A 59 9.35 6.24 6.59
CA GLY A 59 8.08 6.27 7.30
C GLY A 59 6.90 5.97 6.37
N TRP A 60 5.84 5.40 6.93
CA TRP A 60 4.56 5.23 6.25
C TRP A 60 3.92 6.57 5.92
N SER A 61 3.20 6.61 4.80
CA SER A 61 2.26 7.68 4.49
C SER A 61 1.17 7.76 5.56
N THR A 62 0.42 8.86 5.54
CA THR A 62 -0.91 8.86 6.18
C THR A 62 -1.76 7.73 5.60
N VAL A 63 -2.59 7.13 6.44
CA VAL A 63 -3.58 6.14 5.99
C VAL A 63 -4.63 6.86 5.16
N GLN A 64 -4.93 6.30 4.00
CA GLN A 64 -5.94 6.79 3.07
C GLN A 64 -7.05 5.75 2.92
N THR A 65 -8.21 6.17 2.42
CA THR A 65 -9.40 5.32 2.31
C THR A 65 -9.98 5.32 0.91
N PHE A 66 -10.59 4.20 0.50
CA PHE A 66 -11.44 4.11 -0.68
C PHE A 66 -12.58 3.13 -0.45
N THR A 67 -13.60 3.16 -1.31
CA THR A 67 -14.75 2.26 -1.21
C THR A 67 -14.84 1.39 -2.46
N VAL A 68 -15.00 0.09 -2.26
CA VAL A 68 -15.34 -0.87 -3.31
C VAL A 68 -16.84 -1.08 -3.26
N ALA A 69 -17.52 -0.82 -4.38
CA ALA A 69 -18.95 -1.00 -4.53
C ALA A 69 -19.25 -2.19 -5.45
N ALA A 70 -20.40 -2.84 -5.22
CA ALA A 70 -20.93 -3.79 -6.18
C ALA A 70 -21.17 -3.09 -7.54
N PRO A 71 -21.06 -3.83 -8.66
CA PRO A 71 -21.43 -3.32 -9.98
C PRO A 71 -22.86 -2.79 -10.06
#